data_AF-A0A4P6EJX5-F1
#
_entry.id   AF-A0A4P6EJX5-F1
#
_cell.length_a   1.000
_cell.length_b   1.000
_cell.length_c   1.000
_cell.angle_alpha   90.00
_cell.angle_beta   90.00
_cell.angle_gamma   90.00
#
_symmetry.space_group_name_H-M   'P 1'
#
loop_
_entity.id
_entity.type
_entity.pdbx_description
1 polymer ?
#
loop_
_entity_poly.entity_id
_entity_poly.type
_entity_poly.pdbx_seq_one_letter_code
_entity_poly.pdbx_strand_id
1 'polypeptide(L)'
;MTDPSSLPQPPAADVTATLGRIVPVAAEELVPRLPLTSEDAAAVGALPRHSALLVVQRGAGVGERFLLDTDRAVAGRSETADIFLDDVTVSRKHAEIVREGDRFVVRDIGSLNGTYVNRQRIDAAVLSTGDEVQIGKFRMSFQASPQAVQPPQASRDSAPGS
;
A
#
# COMPACT_ATOMS: atom_id res chain seq x y z
N MET A 1 -32.55 -65.13 21.20
CA MET A 1 -31.27 -65.14 20.46
C MET A 1 -31.55 -64.46 19.11
N THR A 2 -31.96 -63.19 19.14
CA THR A 2 -31.15 -61.98 18.85
C THR A 2 -30.82 -61.86 17.36
N ASP A 3 -31.78 -61.30 16.63
CA ASP A 3 -31.60 -60.77 15.27
C ASP A 3 -31.05 -59.34 15.41
N PRO A 4 -29.88 -59.00 14.83
CA PRO A 4 -29.28 -57.69 15.03
C PRO A 4 -29.71 -56.69 13.94
N SER A 5 -30.20 -55.53 14.40
CA SER A 5 -30.16 -54.21 13.73
C SER A 5 -31.37 -53.90 12.80
N SER A 6 -32.30 -52.99 13.09
CA SER A 6 -32.20 -51.50 13.23
C SER A 6 -31.43 -50.87 12.06
N LEU A 7 -31.84 -49.84 11.30
CA LEU A 7 -32.85 -48.76 11.35
C LEU A 7 -32.84 -48.08 9.94
N PRO A 8 -33.76 -47.13 9.61
CA PRO A 8 -33.91 -46.55 8.27
C PRO A 8 -32.83 -45.50 7.89
N GLN A 9 -32.55 -45.38 6.58
CA GLN A 9 -31.63 -44.40 5.99
C GLN A 9 -32.31 -43.02 5.77
N PRO A 10 -31.69 -41.90 6.15
CA PRO A 10 -32.10 -40.56 5.71
C PRO A 10 -31.49 -40.18 4.34
N PRO A 11 -32.11 -39.26 3.57
CA PRO A 11 -31.61 -38.86 2.25
C PRO A 11 -30.41 -37.91 2.35
N ALA A 12 -29.55 -38.00 1.32
CA ALA A 12 -28.33 -37.23 1.16
C ALA A 12 -28.59 -35.71 1.09
N ALA A 13 -27.96 -34.97 2.00
CA ALA A 13 -27.77 -33.53 1.87
C ALA A 13 -26.39 -33.28 1.26
N ASP A 14 -26.41 -32.67 0.08
CA ASP A 14 -25.28 -32.10 -0.61
C ASP A 14 -24.77 -30.84 0.13
N VAL A 15 -23.57 -30.38 -0.24
CA VAL A 15 -22.82 -29.20 0.24
C VAL A 15 -21.95 -29.39 1.50
N THR A 16 -20.82 -30.08 1.30
CA THR A 16 -19.62 -29.91 2.16
C THR A 16 -18.75 -28.78 1.58
N ALA A 17 -18.96 -27.55 2.07
CA ALA A 17 -17.97 -26.49 1.93
C ALA A 17 -16.78 -26.82 2.86
N THR A 18 -15.75 -27.46 2.29
CA THR A 18 -14.51 -27.75 2.99
C THR A 18 -13.82 -26.43 3.31
N LEU A 19 -13.72 -26.09 4.61
CA LEU A 19 -12.89 -25.00 5.10
C LEU A 19 -11.46 -25.20 4.61
N GLY A 20 -11.01 -24.27 3.75
CA GLY A 20 -9.64 -24.21 3.29
C GLY A 20 -8.67 -24.06 4.45
N ARG A 21 -7.71 -24.98 4.50
CA ARG A 21 -6.52 -24.98 5.36
C ARG A 21 -5.94 -23.57 5.47
N ILE A 22 -5.91 -23.02 6.67
CA ILE A 22 -5.13 -21.83 7.01
C ILE A 22 -3.66 -22.20 6.84
N VAL A 23 -3.00 -21.56 5.88
CA VAL A 23 -1.54 -21.62 5.72
C VAL A 23 -0.97 -20.55 6.66
N PRO A 24 -0.11 -20.89 7.63
CA PRO A 24 0.59 -19.88 8.40
C PRO A 24 1.62 -19.21 7.48
N VAL A 25 1.36 -17.97 7.07
CA VAL A 25 2.31 -17.17 6.28
C VAL A 25 3.31 -16.54 7.24
N ALA A 26 4.22 -17.36 7.77
CA ALA A 26 5.33 -16.93 8.62
C ALA A 26 6.66 -17.39 7.98
N ALA A 27 7.23 -16.49 7.18
CA ALA A 27 8.65 -16.35 6.82
C ALA A 27 8.66 -15.30 5.69
N GLU A 28 8.89 -14.01 5.96
CA GLU A 28 10.24 -13.43 6.09
C GLU A 28 11.21 -13.98 5.02
N GLU A 29 10.81 -13.93 3.76
CA GLU A 29 11.78 -13.94 2.68
C GLU A 29 12.33 -12.52 2.55
N LEU A 30 13.59 -12.37 2.95
CA LEU A 30 14.39 -11.16 2.98
C LEU A 30 14.64 -10.67 1.54
N VAL A 31 13.62 -10.09 0.91
CA VAL A 31 13.78 -9.61 -0.45
C VAL A 31 14.46 -8.25 -0.40
N PRO A 32 15.55 -8.03 -1.15
CA PRO A 32 16.22 -6.75 -1.15
C PRO A 32 15.22 -5.66 -1.53
N ARG A 33 15.11 -4.60 -0.71
CA ARG A 33 14.54 -3.34 -1.17
C ARG A 33 15.37 -2.93 -2.37
N LEU A 34 14.82 -3.07 -3.57
CA LEU A 34 15.50 -2.58 -4.77
C LEU A 34 15.73 -1.08 -4.55
N PRO A 35 16.98 -0.61 -4.54
CA PRO A 35 17.24 0.81 -4.43
C PRO A 35 16.53 1.50 -5.58
N LEU A 36 15.87 2.62 -5.29
CA LEU A 36 15.28 3.48 -6.32
C LEU A 36 16.32 3.71 -7.41
N THR A 37 15.97 3.39 -8.65
CA THR A 37 16.88 3.58 -9.78
C THR A 37 17.16 5.07 -9.95
N SER A 38 18.27 5.42 -10.60
CA SER A 38 18.61 6.83 -10.85
C SER A 38 17.53 7.56 -11.64
N GLU A 39 16.73 6.84 -12.44
CA GLU A 39 15.55 7.36 -13.12
C GLU A 39 14.38 7.65 -12.18
N ASP A 40 14.15 6.83 -11.14
CA ASP A 40 13.15 7.11 -10.11
C ASP A 40 13.49 8.41 -9.36
N ALA A 41 14.77 8.59 -9.02
CA ALA A 41 15.26 9.79 -8.36
C ALA A 41 15.14 11.04 -9.26
N ALA A 42 15.41 10.90 -10.56
CA ALA A 42 15.25 12.00 -11.52
C ALA A 42 13.78 12.39 -11.71
N ALA A 43 12.87 11.41 -11.76
CA ALA A 43 11.43 11.67 -11.83
C ALA A 43 10.94 12.45 -10.61
N VAL A 44 11.43 12.11 -9.40
CA VAL A 44 11.14 12.86 -8.16
C VAL A 44 11.67 14.29 -8.22
N GLY A 45 12.83 14.51 -8.85
CA GLY A 45 13.43 15.85 -9.02
C GLY A 45 12.72 16.75 -10.04
N ALA A 46 11.99 16.17 -10.99
CA ALA A 46 11.26 16.89 -12.04
C ALA A 46 9.79 17.18 -11.66
N LEU A 47 9.35 16.76 -10.47
CA LEU A 47 7.96 16.93 -10.05
C LEU A 47 7.58 18.40 -9.89
N PRO A 48 6.37 18.80 -10.31
CA PRO A 48 5.80 20.10 -10.01
C PRO A 48 5.82 20.39 -8.50
N ARG A 49 5.83 21.68 -8.15
CA ARG A 49 5.76 22.12 -6.76
C ARG A 49 4.54 21.47 -6.10
N HIS A 50 4.77 20.88 -4.93
CA HIS A 50 3.76 20.21 -4.12
C HIS A 50 3.17 18.89 -4.68
N SER A 51 3.82 18.26 -5.66
CA SER A 51 3.46 16.90 -6.07
C SER A 51 4.24 15.84 -5.27
N ALA A 52 3.70 14.63 -5.23
CA ALA A 52 4.38 13.45 -4.70
C ALA A 52 4.29 12.28 -5.69
N LEU A 53 5.12 11.26 -5.49
CA LEU A 53 5.15 10.06 -6.30
C LEU A 53 4.99 8.84 -5.42
N LEU A 54 4.14 7.91 -5.84
CA LEU A 54 4.04 6.58 -5.27
C LEU A 54 4.64 5.59 -6.25
N VAL A 55 5.68 4.87 -5.79
CA VAL A 55 6.36 3.87 -6.60
C VAL A 55 5.99 2.49 -6.08
N VAL A 56 5.42 1.64 -6.92
CA VAL A 56 5.08 0.27 -6.56
C VAL A 56 6.35 -0.55 -6.44
N GLN A 57 6.70 -0.95 -5.22
CA GLN A 57 7.85 -1.83 -4.95
C GLN A 57 7.46 -3.31 -4.97
N ARG A 58 6.20 -3.62 -4.65
CA ARG A 58 5.65 -4.99 -4.70
C ARG A 58 4.18 -4.98 -5.08
N GLY A 59 3.76 -5.98 -5.83
CA GLY A 59 2.37 -6.20 -6.23
C GLY A 59 2.27 -6.54 -7.71
N ALA A 60 1.06 -6.44 -8.27
CA ALA A 60 0.94 -6.26 -9.72
C ALA A 60 1.51 -4.87 -10.07
N GLY A 61 2.12 -4.68 -11.25
CA GLY A 61 2.65 -3.36 -11.63
C GLY A 61 3.89 -2.91 -10.85
N VAL A 62 4.78 -3.81 -10.43
CA VAL A 62 6.08 -3.40 -9.83
C VAL A 62 6.83 -2.47 -10.78
N GLY A 63 7.31 -1.35 -10.24
CA GLY A 63 7.96 -0.28 -11.00
C GLY A 63 6.99 0.78 -11.56
N GLU A 64 5.68 0.57 -11.43
CA GLU A 64 4.68 1.59 -11.77
C GLU A 64 4.76 2.77 -10.81
N ARG A 65 4.54 3.97 -11.37
CA ARG A 65 4.71 5.24 -10.68
C ARG A 65 3.41 6.04 -10.80
N PHE A 66 2.77 6.30 -9.67
CA PHE A 66 1.56 7.12 -9.61
C PHE A 66 1.94 8.53 -9.16
N LEU A 67 1.64 9.51 -10.01
CA LEU A 67 1.82 10.91 -9.70
C LEU A 67 0.64 11.40 -8.83
N LEU A 68 0.97 11.95 -7.68
CA LEU A 68 0.05 12.66 -6.80
C LEU A 68 0.17 14.16 -7.09
N ASP A 69 -0.51 14.62 -8.13
CA ASP A 69 -0.60 16.03 -8.52
C ASP A 69 -1.90 16.70 -8.08
N THR A 70 -2.86 15.93 -7.56
CA THR A 70 -4.14 16.41 -7.03
C THR A 70 -4.12 16.52 -5.50
N ASP A 71 -5.04 17.33 -4.95
CA ASP A 71 -5.20 17.44 -3.50
C ASP A 71 -5.84 16.19 -2.88
N ARG A 72 -6.43 15.31 -3.70
CA ARG A 72 -7.04 14.06 -3.24
C ARG A 72 -6.90 13.00 -4.33
N ALA A 73 -6.22 11.92 -3.98
CA ALA A 73 -6.08 10.73 -4.80
C ALA A 73 -6.70 9.53 -4.10
N VAL A 74 -7.56 8.78 -4.78
CA VAL A 74 -8.17 7.57 -4.24
C VAL A 74 -7.40 6.34 -4.73
N ALA A 75 -7.01 5.47 -3.80
CA ALA A 75 -6.41 4.18 -4.09
C ALA A 75 -7.43 3.04 -3.94
N GLY A 76 -7.51 2.17 -4.95
CA GLY A 76 -8.37 1.00 -4.89
C GLY A 76 -8.42 0.24 -6.21
N ARG A 77 -9.20 -0.85 -6.23
CA ARG A 77 -9.38 -1.67 -7.44
C ARG A 77 -10.42 -1.14 -8.43
N SER A 78 -10.95 0.07 -8.22
CA SER A 78 -11.92 0.67 -9.14
C SER A 78 -11.19 1.35 -10.27
N GLU A 79 -11.62 1.14 -11.52
CA GLU A 79 -11.05 1.85 -12.70
C GLU A 79 -11.20 3.38 -12.60
N THR A 80 -12.12 3.84 -11.75
CA THR A 80 -12.34 5.26 -11.44
C THR A 80 -11.44 5.79 -10.31
N ALA A 81 -10.53 4.98 -9.78
CA ALA A 81 -9.60 5.39 -8.74
C ALA A 81 -8.35 5.99 -9.38
N ASP A 82 -7.80 7.06 -8.78
CA ASP A 82 -6.59 7.72 -9.27
C ASP A 82 -5.37 6.77 -9.20
N ILE A 83 -5.34 5.93 -8.17
CA ILE A 83 -4.35 4.85 -8.01
C ILE A 83 -5.09 3.53 -8.17
N PHE A 84 -5.07 3.03 -9.40
CA PHE A 84 -5.70 1.76 -9.74
C PHE A 84 -4.82 0.58 -9.31
N LEU A 85 -5.32 -0.19 -8.36
CA LEU A 85 -4.66 -1.38 -7.83
C LEU A 85 -5.50 -2.61 -8.16
N ASP A 86 -5.19 -3.28 -9.27
CA ASP A 86 -5.92 -4.46 -9.73
C ASP A 86 -5.58 -5.70 -8.89
N ASP A 87 -6.27 -5.86 -7.76
CA ASP A 87 -6.21 -7.08 -6.98
C ASP A 87 -7.49 -7.34 -6.17
N VAL A 88 -7.77 -8.63 -5.97
CA VAL A 88 -8.91 -9.09 -5.17
C VAL A 88 -8.81 -8.72 -3.69
N THR A 89 -7.61 -8.57 -3.14
CA THR A 89 -7.39 -8.18 -1.73
C THR A 89 -7.58 -6.67 -1.51
N VAL A 90 -7.77 -5.90 -2.58
CA VAL A 90 -7.97 -4.45 -2.52
C VAL A 90 -9.46 -4.11 -2.72
N SER A 91 -10.03 -3.34 -1.80
CA SER A 91 -11.38 -2.77 -1.95
C SER A 91 -11.47 -1.82 -3.15
N ARG A 92 -12.67 -1.66 -3.72
CA ARG A 92 -12.94 -0.71 -4.82
C ARG A 92 -12.49 0.72 -4.49
N LYS A 93 -12.78 1.16 -3.26
CA LYS A 93 -12.23 2.37 -2.63
C LYS A 93 -11.59 1.90 -1.34
N HIS A 94 -10.27 1.83 -1.31
CA HIS A 94 -9.55 1.22 -0.19
C HIS A 94 -9.04 2.32 0.74
N ALA A 95 -8.19 3.18 0.20
CA ALA A 95 -7.62 4.30 0.90
C ALA A 95 -7.77 5.55 0.03
N GLU A 96 -7.71 6.71 0.65
CA GLU A 96 -7.49 7.97 -0.03
C GLU A 96 -6.25 8.64 0.54
N ILE A 97 -5.58 9.42 -0.31
CA ILE A 97 -4.44 10.23 0.05
C ILE A 97 -4.88 11.65 -0.17
N VAL A 98 -4.93 12.42 0.91
CA VAL A 98 -5.34 13.81 0.93
C VAL A 98 -4.12 14.66 1.19
N ARG A 99 -3.93 15.67 0.36
CA ARG A 99 -2.93 16.70 0.58
C ARG A 99 -3.48 17.75 1.53
N GLU A 100 -2.82 17.91 2.67
CA GLU A 100 -3.12 18.93 3.67
C GLU A 100 -1.95 19.92 3.69
N GLY A 101 -2.04 20.96 2.84
CA GLY A 101 -0.99 21.97 2.67
C GLY A 101 0.27 21.37 2.02
N ASP A 102 1.33 21.24 2.81
CA ASP A 102 2.62 20.67 2.38
C ASP A 102 2.82 19.22 2.78
N ARG A 103 1.80 18.60 3.41
CA ARG A 103 1.83 17.22 3.87
C ARG A 103 0.83 16.38 3.12
N PHE A 104 1.13 15.09 2.99
CA PHE A 104 0.20 14.10 2.47
C PHE A 104 -0.29 13.24 3.62
N VAL A 105 -1.57 12.95 3.67
CA VAL A 105 -2.22 12.15 4.71
C VAL A 105 -2.95 11.01 4.02
N VAL A 106 -2.55 9.78 4.31
CA VAL A 106 -3.30 8.60 3.89
C VAL A 106 -4.41 8.31 4.90
N ARG A 107 -5.60 7.98 4.41
CA ARG A 107 -6.79 7.63 5.19
C ARG A 107 -7.40 6.35 4.64
N ASP A 108 -7.73 5.44 5.53
CA ASP A 108 -8.51 4.25 5.18
C ASP A 108 -10.00 4.62 5.10
N ILE A 109 -10.66 4.30 3.99
CA ILE A 109 -12.06 4.72 3.73
C ILE A 109 -13.02 3.55 3.49
N GLY A 110 -12.59 2.32 3.79
CA GLY A 110 -13.41 1.13 3.56
C GLY A 110 -12.59 -0.07 3.09
N SER A 111 -11.35 -0.20 3.55
CA SER A 111 -10.60 -1.42 3.31
C SER A 111 -11.21 -2.61 4.05
N LEU A 112 -11.21 -3.78 3.41
CA LEU A 112 -11.52 -5.02 4.11
C LEU A 112 -10.32 -5.51 4.95
N ASN A 113 -9.10 -5.26 4.44
CA ASN A 113 -7.86 -5.79 5.00
C ASN A 113 -7.08 -4.78 5.85
N GLY A 114 -7.46 -3.50 5.85
CA GLY A 114 -6.68 -2.41 6.46
C GLY A 114 -5.65 -1.82 5.50
N THR A 115 -5.37 -0.53 5.71
CA THR A 115 -4.19 0.15 5.16
C THR A 115 -3.05 0.12 6.18
N TYR A 116 -1.83 -0.08 5.72
CA TYR A 116 -0.64 -0.15 6.57
C TYR A 116 0.39 0.88 6.10
N VAL A 117 1.03 1.58 7.04
CA VAL A 117 2.17 2.47 6.77
C VAL A 117 3.33 2.02 7.65
N ASN A 118 4.51 1.80 7.07
CA ASN A 118 5.70 1.32 7.77
C ASN A 118 5.43 0.04 8.62
N ARG A 119 4.62 -0.87 8.08
CA ARG A 119 4.14 -2.12 8.73
C ARG A 119 3.18 -1.92 9.91
N GLN A 120 2.68 -0.71 10.16
CA GLN A 120 1.66 -0.43 11.17
C GLN A 120 0.31 -0.19 10.50
N ARG A 121 -0.75 -0.83 11.00
CA ARG A 121 -2.12 -0.58 10.51
C ARG A 121 -2.55 0.83 10.93
N ILE A 122 -3.11 1.58 9.99
CA ILE A 122 -3.56 2.96 10.22
C ILE A 122 -5.01 3.13 9.78
N ASP A 123 -5.70 4.05 10.45
CA ASP A 123 -6.97 4.61 9.96
C ASP A 123 -6.69 5.94 9.25
N ALA A 124 -5.75 6.73 9.78
CA ALA A 124 -5.17 7.89 9.13
C ALA A 124 -3.71 8.07 9.56
N ALA A 125 -2.82 8.44 8.62
CA ALA A 125 -1.42 8.71 8.91
C ALA A 125 -0.84 9.76 7.96
N VAL A 126 0.04 10.61 8.49
CA VAL A 126 0.82 11.56 7.69
C VAL A 126 1.96 10.79 7.01
N LEU A 127 2.05 10.90 5.68
CA LEU A 127 3.11 10.31 4.87
C LEU A 127 4.31 11.26 4.78
N SER A 128 5.50 10.69 4.93
CA SER A 128 6.79 11.33 4.77
C SER A 128 7.59 10.65 3.66
N THR A 129 8.45 11.40 2.96
CA THR A 129 9.32 10.84 1.91
C THR A 129 10.11 9.64 2.44
N GLY A 130 10.01 8.52 1.74
CA GLY A 130 10.61 7.24 2.12
C GLY A 130 9.66 6.27 2.83
N ASP A 131 8.48 6.72 3.24
CA ASP A 131 7.50 5.84 3.90
C ASP A 131 6.99 4.75 2.96
N GLU A 132 6.80 3.56 3.52
CA GLU A 132 6.22 2.41 2.83
C GLU A 132 4.72 2.32 3.14
N VAL A 133 3.89 2.49 2.12
CA VAL A 133 2.44 2.32 2.18
C VAL A 133 2.10 0.94 1.63
N GLN A 134 1.43 0.13 2.43
CA GLN A 134 0.96 -1.19 2.05
C GLN A 134 -0.58 -1.22 2.02
N ILE A 135 -1.11 -1.64 0.87
CA ILE A 135 -2.54 -1.76 0.59
C ILE A 135 -2.80 -3.17 0.06
N GLY A 136 -3.49 -4.01 0.84
CA GLY A 136 -3.61 -5.43 0.54
C GLY A 136 -2.24 -6.09 0.39
N LYS A 137 -1.96 -6.67 -0.79
CA LYS A 137 -0.66 -7.26 -1.13
C LYS A 137 0.34 -6.27 -1.75
N PHE A 138 -0.08 -5.04 -2.09
CA PHE A 138 0.80 -4.05 -2.71
C PHE A 138 1.63 -3.34 -1.66
N ARG A 139 2.91 -3.11 -1.95
CA ARG A 139 3.77 -2.20 -1.19
C ARG A 139 4.27 -1.13 -2.12
N MET A 140 4.07 0.11 -1.72
CA MET A 140 4.43 1.29 -2.46
C MET A 140 5.30 2.16 -1.58
N SER A 141 6.30 2.80 -2.16
CA SER A 141 7.08 3.82 -1.46
C SER A 141 6.61 5.20 -1.87
N PHE A 142 6.37 6.02 -0.87
CA PHE A 142 5.99 7.40 -1.03
C PHE A 142 7.23 8.29 -1.14
N GLN A 143 7.24 9.17 -2.13
CA GLN A 143 8.30 10.14 -2.39
C GLN A 143 7.67 11.51 -2.59
N ALA A 144 7.70 12.38 -1.59
CA ALA A 144 7.29 13.76 -1.83
C ALA A 144 8.36 14.49 -2.65
N SER A 145 7.96 15.42 -3.52
CA SER A 145 8.89 16.30 -4.21
C SER A 145 9.81 16.99 -3.19
N PRO A 146 11.13 17.04 -3.41
CA PRO A 146 12.10 17.66 -2.50
C PRO A 146 11.88 19.17 -2.29
N GLN A 147 10.98 19.78 -3.07
CA GLN A 147 10.51 21.15 -2.87
C GLN A 147 9.34 21.30 -1.90
N ALA A 148 8.68 20.19 -1.49
CA ALA A 148 7.56 20.24 -0.56
C ALA A 148 8.00 20.47 0.89
N VAL A 149 9.13 19.89 1.33
CA VAL A 149 9.73 20.18 2.65
C VAL A 149 11.23 19.87 2.59
N GLN A 150 12.05 20.81 2.15
CA GLN A 150 13.37 20.97 2.80
C GLN A 150 13.16 22.07 3.84
N PRO A 151 13.27 21.80 5.16
CA PRO A 151 13.67 22.87 6.05
C PRO A 151 14.97 23.43 5.44
N PRO A 152 15.15 24.77 5.40
CA PRO A 152 16.32 25.37 4.77
C PRO A 152 17.53 24.62 5.31
N GLN A 153 18.21 23.87 4.42
CA GLN A 153 19.42 23.14 4.76
C GLN A 153 20.30 24.20 5.41
N ALA A 154 20.47 24.10 6.73
CA ALA A 154 21.28 25.04 7.48
C ALA A 154 22.61 25.07 6.76
N SER A 155 22.91 26.24 6.22
CA SER A 155 24.13 26.57 5.52
C SER A 155 25.30 25.95 6.28
N ARG A 156 25.79 24.82 5.78
CA ARG A 156 27.18 24.42 5.97
C ARG A 156 28.03 25.30 5.06
N ASP A 157 27.87 26.60 5.25
CA ASP A 157 28.83 27.59 4.79
C ASP A 157 29.74 27.82 5.99
N SER A 158 30.70 26.92 6.13
CA SER A 158 31.87 27.13 6.97
C SER A 158 33.06 26.97 6.06
N ALA A 159 33.29 28.03 5.28
CA ALA A 159 34.57 28.30 4.66
C ALA A 159 35.62 28.65 5.75
N PRO A 160 36.92 28.55 5.43
CA PRO A 160 37.98 28.16 6.35
C PRO A 160 38.50 29.35 7.19
N GLY A 161 38.83 29.07 8.45
CA GLY A 161 39.45 30.03 9.35
C GLY A 161 40.88 29.63 9.70
N SER A 162 41.81 30.38 9.09
CA SER A 162 43.18 30.73 9.53
C SER A 162 44.26 29.66 9.69
#